data_AF-A0A9E0BDM6-F1
#
_entry.id   AF-A0A9E0BDM6-F1
#
_cell.length_a   1.000
_cell.length_b   1.000
_cell.length_c   1.000
_cell.angle_alpha   90.00
_cell.angle_beta   90.00
_cell.angle_gamma   90.00
#
_symmetry.space_group_name_H-M   'P 1'
#
loop_
_entity.id
_entity.type
_entity.pdbx_description
1 polymer ?
#
loop_
_entity_poly.entity_id
_entity_poly.type
_entity_poly.pdbx_seq_one_letter_code
_entity_poly.pdbx_strand_id
1 'polypeptide(L)'
;MNQKLENILNVSLDATEDELRKADSLSTGYNWRDNTWEIIVKYSGSLESIRNRYNVYIKELLNYYAIIVADKATIELISQEDVIDYVEKPKSLYYQIERTKTAACVGSVRADGNILSGKGVIVGVIDTGIDIFDNAFRNSDGTTRILNIYDQTTGEKYDKQSIDEYIRLNEDLSGGTFSYDNAPGVDNIMHGTDVSYIAAGSLGVAYEADIIAVKMGYSINNQFPRTTSLMDAIDYIIRKAIEYRKPVAVNISYGCNYGAHNGNTLLESFIDDISKSYRCVICVGSGNEADKAIHFGGIINTGQVQTAYLSVGEYQSAIDIQIWKNYWDTIDVMLINPRGEQIGIITEGRINRYETYNTEIITLLGEPSPYNIYQEIYINLIPKTDYILSGIWQIVLMAGSIRAGEYNIWLPSSQALGYATAFNNPTADGTITIPATARNCIAVGAYNAYTNSYAAFSGRGFDNSIRNVNAGVKPDITAPGVDISIARQRGNDITYRNVTGTSYAVPVVTGAAA
;
A
#
# COMPACT_ATOMS: atom_id res chain seq x y z
N MET A 1 -23.07 15.30 4.97
CA MET A 1 -21.74 14.68 4.96
C MET A 1 -21.20 14.64 6.37
N ASN A 2 -20.47 13.58 6.71
CA ASN A 2 -19.92 13.41 8.04
C ASN A 2 -18.40 13.67 7.99
N GLN A 3 -17.93 14.66 8.75
CA GLN A 3 -16.51 15.04 8.84
C GLN A 3 -15.64 14.00 9.56
N LYS A 4 -16.25 13.06 10.31
CA LYS A 4 -15.55 11.89 10.86
C LYS A 4 -15.30 10.80 9.83
N LEU A 5 -15.90 10.90 8.64
CA LEU A 5 -15.65 9.99 7.53
C LEU A 5 -14.72 10.65 6.52
N GLU A 6 -13.74 9.89 6.03
CA GLU A 6 -12.90 10.28 4.90
C GLU A 6 -13.71 10.65 3.65
N ASN A 7 -13.16 11.50 2.77
CA ASN A 7 -13.88 11.99 1.58
C ASN A 7 -14.24 10.85 0.62
N ILE A 8 -13.31 9.99 0.23
CA ILE A 8 -13.64 8.85 -0.63
C ILE A 8 -14.64 7.91 0.03
N LEU A 9 -14.67 7.81 1.36
CA LEU A 9 -15.71 7.04 2.06
C LEU A 9 -17.08 7.71 1.90
N ASN A 10 -17.18 9.04 2.12
CA ASN A 10 -18.42 9.78 1.87
C ASN A 10 -18.90 9.58 0.41
N VAL A 11 -17.99 9.68 -0.57
CA VAL A 11 -18.32 9.46 -1.99
C VAL A 11 -18.75 8.02 -2.26
N SER A 12 -18.02 7.04 -1.73
CA SER A 12 -18.30 5.61 -1.95
C SER A 12 -19.64 5.18 -1.33
N LEU A 13 -20.00 5.75 -0.18
CA LEU A 13 -21.30 5.49 0.46
C LEU A 13 -22.44 6.16 -0.33
N ASP A 14 -22.23 7.32 -0.95
CA ASP A 14 -23.23 7.99 -1.80
C ASP A 14 -23.35 7.38 -3.20
N ALA A 15 -22.30 6.70 -3.67
CA ALA A 15 -22.25 6.13 -5.01
C ALA A 15 -23.37 5.11 -5.25
N THR A 16 -23.90 5.13 -6.47
CA THR A 16 -24.81 4.12 -6.99
C THR A 16 -24.08 2.81 -7.21
N GLU A 17 -24.84 1.73 -7.29
CA GLU A 17 -24.27 0.40 -7.53
C GLU A 17 -23.54 0.30 -8.89
N ASP A 18 -23.99 1.06 -9.91
CA ASP A 18 -23.32 1.13 -11.22
C ASP A 18 -21.97 1.86 -11.13
N GLU A 19 -21.92 3.00 -10.44
CA GLU A 19 -20.68 3.74 -10.17
C GLU A 19 -19.66 2.86 -9.43
N LEU A 20 -20.09 2.12 -8.40
CA LEU A 20 -19.24 1.19 -7.66
C LEU A 20 -18.67 0.06 -8.52
N ARG A 21 -19.44 -0.45 -9.49
CA ARG A 21 -18.97 -1.53 -10.40
C ARG A 21 -17.93 -1.04 -11.40
N LYS A 22 -17.96 0.25 -11.74
CA LYS A 22 -17.10 0.84 -12.77
C LYS A 22 -15.81 1.43 -12.23
N ALA A 23 -15.76 1.78 -10.94
CA ALA A 23 -14.59 2.36 -10.30
C ALA A 23 -14.13 1.55 -9.07
N ASP A 24 -13.01 0.84 -9.21
CA ASP A 24 -12.41 0.02 -8.14
C ASP A 24 -12.05 0.84 -6.89
N SER A 25 -11.63 2.09 -7.07
CA SER A 25 -11.31 2.98 -5.95
C SER A 25 -12.53 3.28 -5.09
N LEU A 26 -13.74 3.37 -5.68
CA LEU A 26 -14.99 3.52 -4.92
C LEU A 26 -15.42 2.21 -4.25
N SER A 27 -15.31 1.06 -4.92
CA SER A 27 -15.79 -0.22 -4.36
C SER A 27 -14.79 -0.97 -3.48
N THR A 28 -13.54 -0.51 -3.34
CA THR A 28 -12.56 -1.15 -2.43
C THR A 28 -13.10 -1.24 -0.99
N GLY A 29 -13.19 -2.45 -0.44
CA GLY A 29 -13.75 -2.70 0.90
C GLY A 29 -15.26 -2.96 0.92
N TYR A 30 -15.95 -2.87 -0.22
CA TYR A 30 -17.37 -3.22 -0.33
C TYR A 30 -17.56 -4.73 -0.61
N ASN A 31 -18.47 -5.35 0.12
CA ASN A 31 -18.90 -6.73 -0.06
C ASN A 31 -20.26 -6.78 -0.76
N TRP A 32 -20.24 -7.21 -2.02
CA TRP A 32 -21.39 -7.31 -2.91
C TRP A 32 -22.43 -8.35 -2.49
N ARG A 33 -22.02 -9.38 -1.75
CA ARG A 33 -22.93 -10.45 -1.30
C ARG A 33 -23.82 -9.96 -0.17
N ASP A 34 -23.23 -9.23 0.77
CA ASP A 34 -23.87 -8.86 2.03
C ASP A 34 -24.27 -7.37 2.07
N ASN A 35 -23.93 -6.59 1.04
CA ASN A 35 -24.12 -5.12 0.99
C ASN A 35 -23.53 -4.42 2.23
N THR A 36 -22.30 -4.82 2.58
CA THR A 36 -21.57 -4.28 3.73
C THR A 36 -20.24 -3.70 3.30
N TRP A 37 -19.71 -2.81 4.13
CA TRP A 37 -18.44 -2.15 3.94
C TRP A 37 -17.51 -2.52 5.08
N GLU A 38 -16.30 -2.89 4.73
CA GLU A 38 -15.16 -2.93 5.62
C GLU A 38 -14.59 -1.51 5.76
N ILE A 39 -14.40 -1.04 6.99
CA ILE A 39 -13.85 0.29 7.31
C ILE A 39 -12.75 0.19 8.37
N ILE A 40 -11.82 1.14 8.33
CA ILE A 40 -10.78 1.32 9.36
C ILE A 40 -11.24 2.40 10.32
N VAL A 41 -11.13 2.13 11.62
CA VAL A 41 -11.62 3.02 12.66
C VAL A 41 -10.52 3.28 13.69
N LYS A 42 -10.26 4.55 13.99
CA LYS A 42 -9.59 4.96 15.24
C LYS A 42 -10.66 5.25 16.27
N TYR A 43 -10.48 4.69 17.46
CA TYR A 43 -11.45 4.84 18.54
C TYR A 43 -10.77 5.16 19.86
N SER A 44 -11.59 5.60 20.82
CA SER A 44 -11.18 5.89 22.18
C SER A 44 -12.06 5.12 23.16
N GLY A 45 -11.44 4.51 24.18
CA GLY A 45 -12.16 3.71 25.18
C GLY A 45 -12.48 2.29 24.69
N SER A 46 -13.76 1.94 24.64
CA SER A 46 -14.25 0.58 24.37
C SER A 46 -15.32 0.56 23.29
N LEU A 47 -15.25 -0.43 22.40
CA LEU A 47 -16.24 -0.66 21.33
C LEU A 47 -17.45 -1.51 21.78
N GLU A 48 -17.55 -1.86 23.07
CA GLU A 48 -18.65 -2.69 23.59
C GLU A 48 -20.03 -2.07 23.36
N SER A 49 -20.16 -0.73 23.43
CA SER A 49 -21.42 -0.05 23.13
C SER A 49 -21.87 -0.29 21.68
N ILE A 50 -20.93 -0.27 20.74
CA ILE A 50 -21.17 -0.51 19.32
C ILE A 50 -21.52 -1.98 19.09
N ARG A 51 -20.78 -2.93 19.71
CA ARG A 51 -21.08 -4.37 19.62
C ARG A 51 -22.50 -4.71 20.08
N ASN A 52 -22.97 -4.05 21.14
CA ASN A 52 -24.28 -4.33 21.72
C ASN A 52 -25.44 -3.63 21.00
N ARG A 53 -25.18 -2.51 20.31
CA ARG A 53 -26.22 -1.69 19.66
C ARG A 53 -26.41 -2.02 18.18
N TYR A 54 -25.34 -2.43 17.50
CA TYR A 54 -25.34 -2.61 16.04
C TYR A 54 -24.96 -4.04 15.66
N ASN A 55 -25.57 -4.53 14.59
CA ASN A 55 -25.21 -5.83 14.01
C ASN A 55 -23.95 -5.67 13.14
N VAL A 56 -22.79 -5.69 13.77
CA VAL A 56 -21.50 -5.46 13.10
C VAL A 56 -20.46 -6.49 13.50
N TYR A 57 -19.55 -6.78 12.57
CA TYR A 57 -18.32 -7.47 12.90
C TYR A 57 -17.25 -6.44 13.27
N ILE A 58 -16.56 -6.66 14.38
CA ILE A 58 -15.47 -5.77 14.85
C ILE A 58 -14.26 -6.62 15.19
N LYS A 59 -13.16 -6.33 14.51
CA LYS A 59 -11.82 -6.83 14.82
C LYS A 59 -10.98 -5.70 15.41
N GLU A 60 -10.75 -5.78 16.71
CA GLU A 60 -9.87 -4.83 17.40
C GLU A 60 -8.41 -5.17 17.12
N LEU A 61 -7.65 -4.14 16.77
CA LEU A 61 -6.21 -4.16 16.55
C LEU A 61 -5.52 -3.45 17.72
N LEU A 62 -4.20 -3.60 17.85
CA LEU A 62 -3.42 -2.86 18.84
C LEU A 62 -3.56 -1.34 18.68
N ASN A 63 -3.39 -0.60 19.78
CA ASN A 63 -3.38 0.86 19.84
C ASN A 63 -4.70 1.56 19.44
N TYR A 64 -5.83 0.96 19.81
CA TYR A 64 -7.16 1.52 19.60
C TYR A 64 -7.52 1.77 18.12
N TYR A 65 -7.08 0.86 17.26
CA TYR A 65 -7.55 0.75 15.88
C TYR A 65 -8.46 -0.46 15.75
N ALA A 66 -9.44 -0.40 14.86
CA ALA A 66 -10.30 -1.54 14.58
C ALA A 66 -10.67 -1.60 13.09
N ILE A 67 -10.95 -2.82 12.64
CA ILE A 67 -11.63 -3.06 11.37
C ILE A 67 -13.08 -3.39 11.71
N ILE A 68 -14.02 -2.62 11.15
CA ILE A 68 -15.46 -2.84 11.33
C ILE A 68 -16.07 -3.19 9.98
N VAL A 69 -16.94 -4.21 9.96
CA VAL A 69 -17.78 -4.53 8.81
C VAL A 69 -19.23 -4.24 9.14
N ALA A 70 -19.84 -3.33 8.38
CA ALA A 70 -21.17 -2.80 8.63
C ALA A 70 -21.86 -2.35 7.33
N ASP A 71 -23.19 -2.29 7.31
CA ASP A 71 -23.92 -1.67 6.19
C ASP A 71 -23.78 -0.13 6.20
N LYS A 72 -24.16 0.51 5.08
CA LYS A 72 -24.06 1.96 4.90
C LYS A 72 -24.75 2.74 6.03
N ALA A 73 -25.99 2.40 6.36
CA ALA A 73 -26.78 3.12 7.37
C ALA A 73 -26.12 3.00 8.75
N THR A 74 -25.57 1.83 9.07
CA THR A 74 -24.89 1.56 10.33
C THR A 74 -23.57 2.33 10.43
N ILE A 75 -22.82 2.52 9.34
CA ILE A 75 -21.59 3.34 9.34
C ILE A 75 -21.91 4.81 9.68
N GLU A 76 -23.00 5.36 9.13
CA GLU A 76 -23.44 6.71 9.45
C GLU A 76 -23.81 6.86 10.93
N LEU A 77 -24.33 5.82 11.57
CA LEU A 77 -24.65 5.79 13.01
C LEU A 77 -23.38 5.61 13.86
N ILE A 78 -22.52 4.66 13.52
CA ILE A 78 -21.26 4.37 14.24
C ILE A 78 -20.36 5.60 14.26
N SER A 79 -20.26 6.31 13.14
CA SER A 79 -19.47 7.53 13.04
C SER A 79 -20.00 8.70 13.88
N GLN A 80 -21.21 8.61 14.44
CA GLN A 80 -21.74 9.59 15.40
C GLN A 80 -21.48 9.21 16.86
N GLU A 81 -21.02 7.98 17.14
CA GLU A 81 -20.69 7.57 18.50
C GLU A 81 -19.47 8.36 19.02
N ASP A 82 -19.53 8.75 20.30
CA ASP A 82 -18.46 9.53 20.95
C ASP A 82 -17.14 8.77 21.02
N VAL A 83 -17.20 7.43 21.07
CA VAL A 83 -16.01 6.56 21.10
C VAL A 83 -15.28 6.49 19.76
N ILE A 84 -15.89 6.94 18.65
CA ILE A 84 -15.28 6.91 17.33
C ILE A 84 -14.61 8.25 17.03
N ASP A 85 -13.30 8.21 16.82
CA ASP A 85 -12.51 9.41 16.54
C ASP A 85 -12.53 9.74 15.04
N TYR A 86 -12.30 8.74 14.18
CA TYR A 86 -12.31 8.90 12.72
C TYR A 86 -12.39 7.56 12.00
N VAL A 87 -12.90 7.60 10.76
CA VAL A 87 -13.17 6.44 9.92
C VAL A 87 -12.60 6.65 8.53
N GLU A 88 -11.84 5.67 8.07
CA GLU A 88 -11.29 5.62 6.71
C GLU A 88 -11.81 4.42 5.93
N LYS A 89 -11.90 4.60 4.61
CA LYS A 89 -12.14 3.50 3.69
C LYS A 89 -10.84 2.71 3.48
N PRO A 90 -10.89 1.39 3.25
CA PRO A 90 -9.72 0.64 2.81
C PRO A 90 -9.27 1.09 1.41
N LYS A 91 -7.96 1.07 1.17
CA LYS A 91 -7.35 1.37 -0.13
C LYS A 91 -6.68 0.12 -0.68
N SER A 92 -6.63 0.01 -2.01
CA SER A 92 -5.91 -1.07 -2.69
C SER A 92 -4.41 -0.86 -2.54
N LEU A 93 -3.67 -1.94 -2.33
CA LEU A 93 -2.22 -1.97 -2.17
C LEU A 93 -1.58 -2.74 -3.32
N TYR A 94 -0.48 -2.22 -3.85
CA TYR A 94 0.18 -2.78 -5.03
C TYR A 94 1.63 -3.17 -4.73
N TYR A 95 2.11 -4.22 -5.40
CA TYR A 95 3.48 -4.71 -5.25
C TYR A 95 4.49 -3.69 -5.76
N GLN A 96 5.60 -3.48 -5.05
CA GLN A 96 6.64 -2.55 -5.47
C GLN A 96 7.70 -3.22 -6.36
N ILE A 97 7.24 -3.86 -7.45
CA ILE A 97 8.05 -4.60 -8.44
C ILE A 97 8.24 -3.77 -9.71
N GLU A 98 9.43 -3.82 -10.29
CA GLU A 98 9.72 -3.27 -11.61
C GLU A 98 9.87 -4.40 -12.64
N ARG A 99 9.21 -4.29 -13.80
CA ARG A 99 9.24 -5.32 -14.85
C ARG A 99 10.34 -5.03 -15.87
N THR A 100 11.61 -5.14 -15.49
CA THR A 100 12.75 -5.04 -16.43
C THR A 100 13.46 -6.39 -16.60
N LYS A 101 13.84 -6.72 -17.84
CA LYS A 101 14.61 -7.92 -18.19
C LYS A 101 16.08 -7.55 -18.41
N THR A 102 16.84 -7.39 -17.34
CA THR A 102 18.31 -7.34 -17.43
C THR A 102 18.89 -8.19 -16.32
N ALA A 103 20.00 -8.84 -16.63
CA ALA A 103 20.65 -9.78 -15.75
C ALA A 103 22.01 -9.25 -15.36
N ALA A 104 22.22 -9.06 -14.06
CA ALA A 104 23.51 -8.78 -13.49
C ALA A 104 23.59 -9.52 -12.14
N CYS A 105 24.71 -10.19 -11.85
CA CYS A 105 24.90 -10.97 -10.61
C CYS A 105 25.44 -10.08 -9.48
N VAL A 106 24.60 -9.59 -8.56
CA VAL A 106 25.09 -8.79 -7.41
C VAL A 106 25.58 -9.78 -6.36
N GLY A 107 26.82 -9.58 -5.89
CA GLY A 107 27.43 -10.43 -4.88
C GLY A 107 26.65 -10.46 -3.56
N SER A 108 26.91 -11.50 -2.76
CA SER A 108 26.30 -11.76 -1.45
C SER A 108 26.24 -10.51 -0.57
N VAL A 109 25.05 -10.20 -0.03
CA VAL A 109 24.77 -9.04 0.85
C VAL A 109 25.25 -9.30 2.29
N ARG A 110 26.36 -10.02 2.46
CA ARG A 110 26.95 -10.33 3.77
C ARG A 110 28.02 -9.29 4.07
N ALA A 111 27.93 -8.65 5.24
CA ALA A 111 29.07 -7.90 5.77
C ALA A 111 30.21 -8.88 6.09
N ASP A 112 31.44 -8.50 5.78
CA ASP A 112 32.63 -9.28 6.17
C ASP A 112 32.71 -9.36 7.70
N GLY A 113 32.39 -10.54 8.24
CA GLY A 113 32.42 -10.83 9.67
C GLY A 113 31.20 -11.63 10.12
N ASN A 114 31.36 -12.95 10.29
CA ASN A 114 30.34 -13.91 10.76
C ASN A 114 29.89 -13.68 12.24
N ILE A 115 29.65 -12.44 12.68
CA ILE A 115 29.39 -12.12 14.09
C ILE A 115 27.87 -12.02 14.37
N LEU A 116 27.06 -11.58 13.41
CA LEU A 116 25.60 -11.40 13.59
C LEU A 116 24.84 -12.13 12.46
N SER A 117 23.96 -13.05 12.84
CA SER A 117 23.23 -13.95 11.90
C SER A 117 21.71 -13.77 11.92
N GLY A 118 21.18 -12.89 12.77
CA GLY A 118 19.75 -12.75 13.04
C GLY A 118 19.18 -13.81 13.99
N LYS A 119 20.01 -14.71 14.53
CA LYS A 119 19.57 -15.76 15.46
C LYS A 119 18.88 -15.18 16.69
N GLY A 120 17.66 -15.66 16.95
CA GLY A 120 16.82 -15.20 18.06
C GLY A 120 15.93 -14.00 17.74
N VAL A 121 15.98 -13.50 16.51
CA VAL A 121 15.10 -12.46 15.97
C VAL A 121 14.13 -13.07 14.97
N ILE A 122 12.94 -12.48 14.85
CA ILE A 122 11.96 -12.85 13.83
C ILE A 122 12.05 -11.87 12.67
N VAL A 123 12.07 -12.38 11.45
CA VAL A 123 11.76 -11.63 10.24
C VAL A 123 10.30 -11.90 9.86
N GLY A 124 9.46 -10.88 9.99
CA GLY A 124 8.07 -10.91 9.57
C GLY A 124 7.94 -10.44 8.12
N VAL A 125 7.35 -11.24 7.23
CA VAL A 125 7.17 -10.88 5.82
C VAL A 125 5.70 -10.80 5.48
N ILE A 126 5.22 -9.62 5.09
CA ILE A 126 3.84 -9.39 4.66
C ILE A 126 3.83 -9.26 3.14
N ASP A 127 3.42 -10.32 2.45
CA ASP A 127 3.61 -10.44 1.00
C ASP A 127 2.61 -11.42 0.34
N THR A 128 2.94 -12.03 -0.79
CA THR A 128 2.09 -12.92 -1.60
C THR A 128 2.04 -14.36 -1.09
N GLY A 129 2.83 -14.68 -0.07
CA GLY A 129 3.00 -16.02 0.49
C GLY A 129 4.46 -16.38 0.69
N ILE A 130 4.72 -17.66 0.92
CA ILE A 130 6.07 -18.21 1.01
C ILE A 130 6.09 -19.67 0.52
N ASP A 131 7.09 -20.02 -0.30
CA ASP A 131 7.35 -21.42 -0.67
C ASP A 131 8.00 -22.18 0.50
N ILE A 132 7.20 -22.99 1.20
CA ILE A 132 7.66 -23.80 2.33
C ILE A 132 8.58 -24.96 1.94
N PHE A 133 8.73 -25.27 0.64
CA PHE A 133 9.62 -26.31 0.14
C PHE A 133 11.00 -25.77 -0.27
N ASP A 134 11.22 -24.45 -0.24
CA ASP A 134 12.53 -23.88 -0.53
C ASP A 134 13.50 -24.20 0.63
N ASN A 135 14.61 -24.87 0.30
CA ASN A 135 15.66 -25.24 1.25
C ASN A 135 16.31 -24.01 1.90
N ALA A 136 16.16 -22.82 1.29
CA ALA A 136 16.60 -21.57 1.88
C ALA A 136 15.96 -21.31 3.25
N PHE A 137 14.77 -21.84 3.54
CA PHE A 137 14.04 -21.61 4.80
C PHE A 137 14.13 -22.78 5.78
N ARG A 138 15.13 -23.65 5.63
CA ARG A 138 15.36 -24.79 6.54
C ARG A 138 16.43 -24.47 7.58
N ASN A 139 16.35 -25.18 8.72
CA ASN A 139 17.42 -25.36 9.68
C ASN A 139 18.39 -26.42 9.17
N SER A 140 19.56 -26.52 9.81
CA SER A 140 20.56 -27.56 9.51
C SER A 140 20.07 -28.98 9.79
N ASP A 141 19.06 -29.16 10.63
CA ASP A 141 18.45 -30.46 10.95
C ASP A 141 17.32 -30.86 9.99
N GLY A 142 17.04 -30.04 8.97
CA GLY A 142 15.98 -30.28 7.98
C GLY A 142 14.59 -29.79 8.40
N THR A 143 14.41 -29.28 9.62
CA THR A 143 13.15 -28.62 10.01
C THR A 143 13.03 -27.22 9.40
N THR A 144 11.82 -26.68 9.27
CA THR A 144 11.57 -25.32 8.78
C THR A 144 12.07 -24.26 9.76
N ARG A 145 12.42 -23.05 9.28
CA ARG A 145 12.62 -21.83 10.10
C ARG A 145 11.36 -20.97 10.19
N ILE A 146 10.31 -21.34 9.46
CA ILE A 146 9.03 -20.63 9.46
C ILE A 146 8.26 -21.00 10.74
N LEU A 147 8.06 -20.04 11.64
CA LEU A 147 7.31 -20.21 12.88
C LEU A 147 5.81 -20.22 12.64
N ASN A 148 5.33 -19.32 11.76
CA ASN A 148 3.93 -19.21 11.42
C ASN A 148 3.72 -18.75 9.99
N ILE A 149 2.59 -19.19 9.44
CA ILE A 149 1.99 -18.64 8.24
C ILE A 149 0.57 -18.19 8.58
N TYR A 150 0.20 -16.96 8.21
CA TYR A 150 -1.19 -16.54 8.16
C TYR A 150 -1.60 -16.35 6.70
N ASP A 151 -2.48 -17.20 6.18
CA ASP A 151 -3.05 -17.04 4.85
C ASP A 151 -4.39 -16.32 4.94
N GLN A 152 -4.40 -15.01 4.66
CA GLN A 152 -5.61 -14.21 4.70
C GLN A 152 -6.56 -14.52 3.53
N THR A 153 -6.12 -15.24 2.48
CA THR A 153 -7.00 -15.65 1.37
C THR A 153 -7.96 -16.77 1.77
N THR A 154 -7.56 -17.60 2.74
CA THR A 154 -8.37 -18.69 3.29
C THR A 154 -8.80 -18.44 4.74
N GLY A 155 -8.13 -17.52 5.44
CA GLY A 155 -8.29 -17.29 6.88
C GLY A 155 -7.49 -18.26 7.76
N GLU A 156 -6.79 -19.23 7.14
CA GLU A 156 -6.07 -20.30 7.83
C GLU A 156 -4.76 -19.80 8.44
N LYS A 157 -4.38 -20.42 9.57
CA LYS A 157 -3.14 -20.12 10.29
C LYS A 157 -2.41 -21.42 10.56
N TYR A 158 -1.14 -21.44 10.18
CA TYR A 158 -0.27 -22.60 10.34
C TYR A 158 0.84 -22.25 11.33
N ASP A 159 1.16 -23.21 12.19
CA ASP A 159 2.31 -23.15 13.09
C ASP A 159 3.47 -23.98 12.54
N LYS A 160 4.63 -23.85 13.17
CA LYS A 160 5.85 -24.58 12.80
C LYS A 160 5.61 -26.09 12.67
N GLN A 161 4.88 -26.69 13.62
CA GLN A 161 4.66 -28.13 13.66
C GLN A 161 3.83 -28.62 12.47
N SER A 162 2.72 -27.93 12.17
CA SER A 162 1.87 -28.25 11.02
C SER A 162 2.60 -28.03 9.69
N ILE A 163 3.46 -27.02 9.60
CA ILE A 163 4.31 -26.78 8.42
C ILE A 163 5.31 -27.93 8.24
N ASP A 164 6.07 -28.29 9.27
CA ASP A 164 7.03 -29.40 9.23
C ASP A 164 6.36 -30.74 8.89
N GLU A 165 5.18 -30.99 9.45
CA GLU A 165 4.39 -32.17 9.12
C GLU A 165 3.94 -32.17 7.65
N TYR A 166 3.47 -31.03 7.15
CA TYR A 166 3.08 -30.90 5.74
C TYR A 166 4.26 -31.14 4.81
N ILE A 167 5.43 -30.59 5.12
CA ILE A 167 6.66 -30.82 4.36
C ILE A 167 6.97 -32.30 4.32
N ARG A 168 7.12 -32.94 5.49
CA ARG A 168 7.50 -34.36 5.60
C ARG A 168 6.56 -35.29 4.83
N LEU A 169 5.26 -35.02 4.84
CA LEU A 169 4.26 -35.84 4.14
C LEU A 169 4.31 -35.68 2.62
N ASN A 170 4.92 -34.61 2.10
CA ASN A 170 4.81 -34.22 0.70
C ASN A 170 6.15 -34.03 -0.03
N GLU A 171 7.28 -34.08 0.67
CA GLU A 171 8.63 -33.91 0.12
C GLU A 171 9.01 -35.04 -0.87
N ASP A 172 8.58 -36.28 -0.58
CA ASP A 172 8.81 -37.48 -1.42
C ASP A 172 7.93 -37.54 -2.68
N LEU A 173 6.91 -36.68 -2.81
CA LEU A 173 5.99 -36.67 -3.96
C LEU A 173 6.47 -35.77 -5.11
N SER A 174 7.67 -35.18 -5.00
CA SER A 174 8.26 -34.25 -5.98
C SER A 174 8.56 -34.87 -7.36
N GLY A 175 8.42 -36.19 -7.52
CA GLY A 175 8.47 -36.91 -8.80
C GLY A 175 7.11 -37.34 -9.38
N GLY A 176 5.99 -37.05 -8.69
CA GLY A 176 4.63 -37.36 -9.12
C GLY A 176 3.73 -36.12 -9.19
N THR A 177 2.45 -36.32 -9.52
CA THR A 177 1.40 -35.29 -9.69
C THR A 177 1.05 -34.56 -8.39
N PHE A 178 2.04 -33.90 -7.78
CA PHE A 178 1.89 -33.14 -6.55
C PHE A 178 1.19 -31.81 -6.85
N SER A 179 0.04 -31.56 -6.21
CA SER A 179 -0.67 -30.29 -6.32
C SER A 179 -0.08 -29.28 -5.35
N TYR A 180 0.96 -28.58 -5.79
CA TYR A 180 1.63 -27.50 -5.06
C TYR A 180 0.66 -26.42 -4.57
N ASP A 181 -0.48 -26.27 -5.24
CA ASP A 181 -1.52 -25.24 -4.98
C ASP A 181 -2.18 -25.31 -3.60
N ASN A 182 -2.01 -26.40 -2.83
CA ASN A 182 -2.61 -26.56 -1.50
C ASN A 182 -1.62 -26.40 -0.34
N ALA A 183 -0.38 -25.98 -0.61
CA ALA A 183 0.61 -25.79 0.45
C ALA A 183 0.25 -24.62 1.38
N PRO A 184 0.52 -24.73 2.69
CA PRO A 184 0.41 -23.61 3.63
C PRO A 184 1.04 -22.32 3.07
N GLY A 185 0.21 -21.28 2.89
CA GLY A 185 0.68 -19.98 2.41
C GLY A 185 1.30 -19.97 1.02
N VAL A 186 0.90 -20.91 0.15
CA VAL A 186 1.45 -21.06 -1.21
C VAL A 186 1.58 -19.72 -1.94
N ASP A 187 2.77 -19.51 -2.52
CA ASP A 187 3.12 -18.28 -3.23
C ASP A 187 3.13 -18.50 -4.75
N ASN A 188 1.98 -18.24 -5.38
CA ASN A 188 1.81 -18.39 -6.82
C ASN A 188 2.48 -17.25 -7.63
N ILE A 189 2.76 -16.12 -6.99
CA ILE A 189 3.36 -14.93 -7.61
C ILE A 189 4.88 -14.94 -7.41
N MET A 190 5.34 -15.64 -6.38
CA MET A 190 6.73 -15.86 -5.99
C MET A 190 7.43 -14.63 -5.41
N HIS A 191 6.72 -13.51 -5.29
CA HIS A 191 7.25 -12.25 -4.79
C HIS A 191 7.59 -12.34 -3.30
N GLY A 192 6.68 -12.86 -2.47
CA GLY A 192 6.91 -13.04 -1.03
C GLY A 192 8.03 -14.02 -0.71
N THR A 193 8.16 -15.07 -1.52
CA THR A 193 9.27 -16.02 -1.41
C THR A 193 10.60 -15.36 -1.77
N ASP A 194 10.66 -14.55 -2.82
CA ASP A 194 11.86 -13.79 -3.21
C ASP A 194 12.28 -12.80 -2.11
N VAL A 195 11.32 -12.05 -1.56
CA VAL A 195 11.53 -11.08 -0.48
C VAL A 195 12.01 -11.78 0.79
N SER A 196 11.38 -12.89 1.16
CA SER A 196 11.77 -13.71 2.32
C SER A 196 13.19 -14.27 2.17
N TYR A 197 13.56 -14.68 0.95
CA TYR A 197 14.90 -15.18 0.65
C TYR A 197 15.97 -14.11 0.89
N ILE A 198 15.77 -12.89 0.39
CA ILE A 198 16.73 -11.79 0.55
C ILE A 198 16.91 -11.44 2.03
N ALA A 199 15.82 -11.32 2.78
CA ALA A 199 15.87 -10.93 4.18
C ALA A 199 16.45 -12.04 5.07
N ALA A 200 15.95 -13.27 4.94
CA ALA A 200 16.15 -14.34 5.92
C ALA A 200 16.44 -15.72 5.31
N GLY A 201 16.64 -15.85 4.00
CA GLY A 201 17.06 -17.11 3.38
C GLY A 201 18.45 -17.55 3.87
N SER A 202 18.85 -18.81 3.59
CA SER A 202 20.16 -19.33 4.01
C SER A 202 21.36 -18.53 3.46
N LEU A 203 21.17 -17.83 2.35
CA LEU A 203 22.12 -16.85 1.77
C LEU A 203 21.67 -15.39 1.93
N GLY A 204 20.53 -15.16 2.59
CA GLY A 204 20.02 -13.83 2.92
C GLY A 204 20.82 -13.14 4.03
N VAL A 205 20.39 -11.93 4.40
CA VAL A 205 21.10 -11.10 5.37
C VAL A 205 21.02 -11.70 6.79
N ALA A 206 19.81 -11.99 7.27
CA ALA A 206 19.55 -12.60 8.58
C ALA A 206 19.33 -14.12 8.47
N TYR A 207 20.37 -14.84 8.06
CA TYR A 207 20.27 -16.25 7.63
C TYR A 207 19.94 -17.27 8.74
N GLU A 208 20.02 -16.91 10.02
CA GLU A 208 19.55 -17.73 11.17
C GLU A 208 18.30 -17.15 11.84
N ALA A 209 17.66 -16.12 11.27
CA ALA A 209 16.41 -15.60 11.81
C ALA A 209 15.26 -16.60 11.61
N ASP A 210 14.31 -16.55 12.54
CA ASP A 210 13.01 -17.20 12.41
C ASP A 210 12.10 -16.39 11.48
N ILE A 211 11.17 -17.05 10.79
CA ILE A 211 10.32 -16.38 9.80
C ILE A 211 8.86 -16.45 10.23
N ILE A 212 8.14 -15.33 10.13
CA ILE A 212 6.66 -15.33 10.12
C ILE A 212 6.23 -14.75 8.79
N ALA A 213 5.44 -15.52 8.02
CA ALA A 213 4.92 -15.06 6.75
C ALA A 213 3.42 -14.78 6.84
N VAL A 214 2.97 -13.68 6.24
CA VAL A 214 1.55 -13.38 6.03
C VAL A 214 1.31 -13.26 4.54
N LYS A 215 0.48 -14.16 4.01
CA LYS A 215 -0.04 -14.08 2.65
C LYS A 215 -1.26 -13.18 2.67
N MET A 216 -1.14 -12.05 1.98
CA MET A 216 -2.13 -10.99 1.99
C MET A 216 -3.42 -11.39 1.25
N GLY A 217 -4.56 -11.10 1.88
CA GLY A 217 -5.88 -11.45 1.37
C GLY A 217 -6.38 -10.45 0.33
N TYR A 218 -6.97 -10.97 -0.76
CA TYR A 218 -7.57 -10.18 -1.83
C TYR A 218 -9.03 -9.79 -1.52
N SER A 219 -9.58 -8.83 -2.26
CA SER A 219 -11.04 -8.59 -2.23
C SER A 219 -11.75 -9.58 -3.14
N ILE A 220 -13.02 -9.90 -2.84
CA ILE A 220 -13.86 -10.77 -3.68
C ILE A 220 -13.92 -10.28 -5.15
N ASN A 221 -13.73 -8.97 -5.38
CA ASN A 221 -13.74 -8.36 -6.71
C ASN A 221 -12.43 -7.65 -7.10
N ASN A 222 -11.39 -7.69 -6.27
CA ASN A 222 -10.18 -6.90 -6.51
C ASN A 222 -8.94 -7.80 -6.44
N GLN A 223 -8.08 -7.71 -7.44
CA GLN A 223 -6.89 -8.58 -7.60
C GLN A 223 -5.75 -8.23 -6.64
N PHE A 224 -5.95 -7.20 -5.80
CA PHE A 224 -4.92 -6.64 -4.94
C PHE A 224 -5.34 -6.62 -3.46
N PRO A 225 -4.39 -6.75 -2.52
CA PRO A 225 -4.68 -6.60 -1.10
C PRO A 225 -5.14 -5.20 -0.71
N ARG A 226 -5.62 -5.04 0.53
CA ARG A 226 -6.11 -3.77 1.05
C ARG A 226 -5.37 -3.33 2.31
N THR A 227 -5.49 -2.04 2.65
CA THR A 227 -4.92 -1.47 3.88
C THR A 227 -5.41 -2.15 5.15
N THR A 228 -6.67 -2.63 5.19
CA THR A 228 -7.21 -3.43 6.30
C THR A 228 -6.49 -4.76 6.48
N SER A 229 -6.29 -5.50 5.40
CA SER A 229 -5.49 -6.73 5.36
C SER A 229 -4.07 -6.48 5.88
N LEU A 230 -3.47 -5.33 5.52
CA LEU A 230 -2.12 -4.96 5.96
C LEU A 230 -2.08 -4.65 7.46
N MET A 231 -3.03 -3.86 7.97
CA MET A 231 -3.10 -3.54 9.41
C MET A 231 -3.26 -4.81 10.25
N ASP A 232 -4.11 -5.74 9.80
CA ASP A 232 -4.28 -7.04 10.44
C ASP A 232 -3.01 -7.90 10.37
N ALA A 233 -2.30 -7.90 9.24
CA ALA A 233 -1.04 -8.64 9.09
C ALA A 233 0.05 -8.13 10.06
N ILE A 234 0.18 -6.80 10.21
CA ILE A 234 1.11 -6.19 11.16
C ILE A 234 0.71 -6.54 12.60
N ASP A 235 -0.58 -6.38 12.96
CA ASP A 235 -1.09 -6.75 14.29
C ASP A 235 -0.77 -8.22 14.63
N TYR A 236 -1.03 -9.13 13.69
CA TYR A 236 -0.74 -10.55 13.82
C TYR A 236 0.74 -10.83 14.09
N ILE A 237 1.64 -10.27 13.27
CA ILE A 237 3.10 -10.48 13.41
C ILE A 237 3.58 -9.96 14.76
N ILE A 238 3.16 -8.76 15.16
CA ILE A 238 3.59 -8.16 16.44
C ILE A 238 3.07 -8.98 17.62
N ARG A 239 1.82 -9.45 17.60
CA ARG A 239 1.28 -10.34 18.64
C ARG A 239 2.03 -11.66 18.71
N LYS A 240 2.39 -12.25 17.57
CA LYS A 240 3.21 -13.48 17.54
C LYS A 240 4.63 -13.25 18.06
N ALA A 241 5.24 -12.12 17.73
CA ALA A 241 6.55 -11.77 18.27
C ALA A 241 6.53 -11.62 19.81
N ILE A 242 5.44 -11.06 20.36
CA ILE A 242 5.20 -11.01 21.81
C ILE A 242 5.02 -12.42 22.40
N GLU A 243 4.21 -13.27 21.75
CA GLU A 243 3.98 -14.67 22.16
C GLU A 243 5.29 -15.46 22.25
N TYR A 244 6.15 -15.34 21.23
CA TYR A 244 7.47 -15.98 21.20
C TYR A 244 8.53 -15.27 22.03
N ARG A 245 8.24 -14.07 22.56
CA ARG A 245 9.17 -13.22 23.32
C ARG A 245 10.46 -12.89 22.55
N LYS A 246 10.36 -12.72 21.24
CA LYS A 246 11.47 -12.37 20.35
C LYS A 246 11.29 -10.98 19.76
N PRO A 247 12.35 -10.19 19.53
CA PRO A 247 12.26 -8.99 18.70
C PRO A 247 11.87 -9.34 17.27
N VAL A 248 11.37 -8.37 16.51
CA VAL A 248 10.89 -8.59 15.13
C VAL A 248 11.24 -7.45 14.19
N ALA A 249 11.76 -7.78 13.01
CA ALA A 249 11.87 -6.87 11.87
C ALA A 249 10.78 -7.24 10.85
N VAL A 250 9.91 -6.30 10.51
CA VAL A 250 8.77 -6.51 9.61
C VAL A 250 9.06 -5.90 8.25
N ASN A 251 8.96 -6.70 7.19
CA ASN A 251 9.09 -6.28 5.81
C ASN A 251 7.70 -6.03 5.19
N ILE A 252 7.51 -4.84 4.62
CA ILE A 252 6.32 -4.48 3.82
C ILE A 252 6.78 -4.04 2.43
N SER A 253 6.42 -4.85 1.42
CA SER A 253 6.74 -4.60 0.01
C SER A 253 5.50 -4.20 -0.81
N TYR A 254 4.64 -3.41 -0.18
CA TYR A 254 3.39 -2.89 -0.76
C TYR A 254 3.28 -1.38 -0.54
N GLY A 255 2.60 -0.70 -1.47
CA GLY A 255 2.17 0.67 -1.26
C GLY A 255 1.00 1.09 -2.15
N CYS A 256 0.53 2.31 -1.94
CA CYS A 256 -0.43 2.98 -2.80
C CYS A 256 -0.23 4.50 -2.80
N ASN A 257 -0.92 5.19 -3.69
CA ASN A 257 -0.82 6.64 -3.85
C ASN A 257 -2.03 7.42 -3.33
N TYR A 258 -3.00 6.73 -2.72
CA TYR A 258 -4.19 7.38 -2.20
C TYR A 258 -3.94 7.95 -0.80
N GLY A 259 -3.91 9.28 -0.69
CA GLY A 259 -3.67 10.02 0.53
C GLY A 259 -2.78 11.25 0.31
N ALA A 260 -2.53 12.03 1.36
CA ALA A 260 -1.77 13.28 1.29
C ALA A 260 -0.24 13.09 1.34
N HIS A 261 0.24 11.86 1.51
CA HIS A 261 1.67 11.51 1.59
C HIS A 261 2.43 12.28 2.68
N ASN A 262 1.79 12.48 3.84
CA ASN A 262 2.31 13.32 4.90
C ASN A 262 2.43 12.63 6.28
N GLY A 263 2.17 11.32 6.37
CA GLY A 263 2.29 10.55 7.61
C GLY A 263 1.02 10.47 8.46
N ASN A 264 -0.15 10.86 7.92
CA ASN A 264 -1.34 11.11 8.72
C ASN A 264 -2.56 10.22 8.42
N THR A 265 -2.48 9.29 7.46
CA THR A 265 -3.56 8.30 7.28
C THR A 265 -3.68 7.39 8.52
N LEU A 266 -4.83 6.74 8.71
CA LEU A 266 -5.01 5.78 9.80
C LEU A 266 -4.03 4.60 9.70
N LEU A 267 -3.64 4.18 8.49
CA LEU A 267 -2.60 3.16 8.31
C LEU A 267 -1.22 3.64 8.79
N GLU A 268 -0.81 4.86 8.41
CA GLU A 268 0.49 5.42 8.79
C GLU A 268 0.57 5.65 10.31
N SER A 269 -0.47 6.24 10.89
CA SER A 269 -0.54 6.44 12.34
C SER A 269 -0.58 5.12 13.12
N PHE A 270 -1.25 4.09 12.59
CA PHE A 270 -1.22 2.75 13.16
C PHE A 270 0.20 2.17 13.17
N ILE A 271 0.94 2.29 12.06
CA ILE A 271 2.36 1.89 11.98
C ILE A 271 3.20 2.66 13.00
N ASP A 272 2.95 3.96 13.15
CA ASP A 272 3.65 4.82 14.10
C ASP A 272 3.38 4.49 15.57
N ASP A 273 2.18 4.02 15.89
CA ASP A 273 1.79 3.62 17.24
C ASP A 273 2.27 2.20 17.56
N ILE A 274 2.08 1.25 16.63
CA ILE A 274 2.42 -0.16 16.85
C ILE A 274 3.93 -0.40 16.88
N SER A 275 4.72 0.38 16.14
CA SER A 275 6.19 0.35 16.19
C SER A 275 6.75 0.66 17.59
N LYS A 276 5.99 1.37 18.43
CA LYS A 276 6.37 1.70 19.81
C LYS A 276 5.89 0.68 20.84
N SER A 277 5.04 -0.27 20.43
CA SER A 277 4.35 -1.18 21.34
C SER A 277 5.21 -2.37 21.77
N TYR A 278 6.27 -2.68 21.02
CA TYR A 278 7.14 -3.81 21.29
C TYR A 278 8.55 -3.60 20.73
N ARG A 279 9.43 -4.60 20.84
CA ARG A 279 10.79 -4.60 20.25
C ARG A 279 10.70 -4.87 18.75
N CYS A 280 10.17 -3.93 17.99
CA CYS A 280 9.93 -4.08 16.57
C CYS A 280 10.53 -2.95 15.73
N VAL A 281 10.91 -3.31 14.51
CA VAL A 281 11.28 -2.39 13.43
C VAL A 281 10.39 -2.74 12.24
N ILE A 282 9.81 -1.73 11.59
CA ILE A 282 8.98 -1.90 10.40
C ILE A 282 9.70 -1.23 9.23
N CYS A 283 10.05 -2.00 8.21
CA CYS A 283 10.70 -1.56 7.00
C CYS A 283 9.69 -1.59 5.84
N VAL A 284 9.61 -0.49 5.10
CA VAL A 284 8.64 -0.31 4.00
C VAL A 284 9.40 0.14 2.75
N GLY A 285 9.17 -0.48 1.60
CA GLY A 285 9.76 0.01 0.35
C GLY A 285 9.15 1.35 -0.06
N SER A 286 9.94 2.22 -0.70
CA SER A 286 9.50 3.58 -1.06
C SER A 286 8.50 3.62 -2.22
N GLY A 287 8.27 2.51 -2.93
CA GLY A 287 7.44 2.46 -4.14
C GLY A 287 8.24 2.67 -5.42
N ASN A 288 7.61 2.32 -6.56
CA ASN A 288 8.25 2.32 -7.88
C ASN A 288 7.62 3.35 -8.85
N GLU A 289 7.10 4.45 -8.31
CA GLU A 289 6.24 5.37 -9.06
C GLU A 289 6.99 6.59 -9.64
N ALA A 290 8.28 6.78 -9.32
CA ALA A 290 9.00 8.03 -9.60
C ALA A 290 9.18 8.35 -11.09
N ASP A 291 9.22 7.32 -11.94
CA ASP A 291 9.34 7.45 -13.40
C ASP A 291 8.02 7.16 -14.13
N LYS A 292 6.91 6.97 -13.40
CA LYS A 292 5.60 6.60 -13.96
C LYS A 292 4.72 7.79 -14.34
N ALA A 293 5.19 9.01 -14.06
CA ALA A 293 4.53 10.25 -14.43
C ALA A 293 3.09 10.41 -13.88
N ILE A 294 2.85 9.90 -12.67
CA ILE A 294 1.53 9.89 -12.02
C ILE A 294 1.34 10.95 -10.92
N HIS A 295 2.34 11.82 -10.73
CA HIS A 295 2.29 12.93 -9.78
C HIS A 295 2.57 14.26 -10.51
N PHE A 296 1.82 15.29 -10.16
CA PHE A 296 2.03 16.67 -10.57
C PHE A 296 1.87 17.58 -9.36
N GLY A 297 2.91 18.31 -8.97
CA GLY A 297 2.87 19.16 -7.79
C GLY A 297 3.77 20.39 -7.92
N GLY A 298 3.53 21.39 -7.08
CA GLY A 298 4.29 22.63 -7.10
C GLY A 298 3.76 23.70 -6.13
N ILE A 299 4.25 24.94 -6.35
CA ILE A 299 3.81 26.14 -5.64
C ILE A 299 3.06 27.04 -6.61
N ILE A 300 1.84 27.44 -6.26
CA ILE A 300 1.04 28.45 -6.96
C ILE A 300 0.91 29.70 -6.09
N ASN A 301 0.90 30.90 -6.69
CA ASN A 301 0.72 32.17 -5.98
C ASN A 301 -0.64 32.80 -6.29
N THR A 302 -1.08 33.72 -5.43
CA THR A 302 -2.32 34.50 -5.61
C THR A 302 -2.43 35.07 -7.04
N GLY A 303 -3.54 34.78 -7.71
CA GLY A 303 -3.82 35.24 -9.07
C GLY A 303 -3.14 34.46 -10.20
N GLN A 304 -2.35 33.43 -9.89
CA GLN A 304 -1.77 32.54 -10.90
C GLN A 304 -2.77 31.48 -11.36
N VAL A 305 -2.57 31.01 -12.59
CA VAL A 305 -3.26 29.84 -13.15
C VAL A 305 -2.21 28.80 -13.48
N GLN A 306 -2.44 27.57 -13.05
CA GLN A 306 -1.56 26.44 -13.31
C GLN A 306 -2.37 25.31 -13.94
N THR A 307 -1.86 24.74 -15.02
CA THR A 307 -2.53 23.64 -15.72
C THR A 307 -1.69 22.37 -15.62
N ALA A 308 -2.29 21.29 -15.14
CA ALA A 308 -1.76 19.94 -15.29
C ALA A 308 -2.39 19.29 -16.53
N TYR A 309 -1.55 18.83 -17.45
CA TYR A 309 -1.99 18.11 -18.65
C TYR A 309 -1.91 16.61 -18.36
N LEU A 310 -3.07 15.95 -18.38
CA LEU A 310 -3.24 14.53 -18.14
C LEU A 310 -3.59 13.85 -19.46
N SER A 311 -2.66 13.05 -19.98
CA SER A 311 -2.97 12.15 -21.08
C SER A 311 -3.74 10.95 -20.52
N VAL A 312 -4.92 10.68 -21.08
CA VAL A 312 -5.72 9.48 -20.78
C VAL A 312 -5.62 8.55 -21.97
N GLY A 313 -5.09 7.35 -21.73
CA GLY A 313 -4.92 6.33 -22.76
C GLY A 313 -6.25 5.78 -23.29
N GLU A 314 -6.20 5.13 -24.45
CA GLU A 314 -7.31 4.29 -24.90
C GLU A 314 -7.57 3.18 -23.89
N TYR A 315 -8.84 2.79 -23.76
CA TYR A 315 -9.29 1.72 -22.87
C TYR A 315 -9.07 1.94 -21.38
N GLN A 316 -8.82 3.18 -20.94
CA GLN A 316 -8.86 3.50 -19.52
C GLN A 316 -10.32 3.39 -19.03
N SER A 317 -10.56 2.52 -18.03
CA SER A 317 -11.88 2.32 -17.45
C SER A 317 -12.29 3.52 -16.60
N ALA A 318 -11.72 3.67 -15.40
CA ALA A 318 -11.95 4.79 -14.50
C ALA A 318 -10.61 5.35 -13.98
N ILE A 319 -10.63 6.58 -13.45
CA ILE A 319 -9.47 7.20 -12.78
C ILE A 319 -9.97 7.96 -11.55
N ASP A 320 -9.36 7.74 -10.38
CA ASP A 320 -9.41 8.71 -9.28
C ASP A 320 -8.23 9.68 -9.32
N ILE A 321 -8.53 10.95 -9.11
CA ILE A 321 -7.57 12.05 -9.09
C ILE A 321 -7.76 12.76 -7.76
N GLN A 322 -6.67 12.94 -7.03
CA GLN A 322 -6.68 13.61 -5.74
C GLN A 322 -5.82 14.86 -5.81
N ILE A 323 -6.42 16.02 -5.55
CA ILE A 323 -5.69 17.28 -5.45
C ILE A 323 -5.62 17.65 -3.97
N TRP A 324 -4.40 17.74 -3.42
CA TRP A 324 -4.17 18.12 -2.03
C TRP A 324 -3.59 19.51 -1.95
N LYS A 325 -4.17 20.35 -1.10
CA LYS A 325 -3.74 21.73 -0.83
C LYS A 325 -3.97 22.09 0.63
N ASN A 326 -3.32 23.14 1.12
CA ASN A 326 -3.59 23.63 2.48
C ASN A 326 -5.01 24.22 2.57
N TYR A 327 -5.71 23.98 3.69
CA TYR A 327 -7.11 24.43 3.82
C TYR A 327 -7.31 25.94 3.75
N TRP A 328 -6.31 26.73 4.12
CA TRP A 328 -6.35 28.19 4.09
C TRP A 328 -6.04 28.79 2.71
N ASP A 329 -5.58 27.98 1.75
CA ASP A 329 -5.35 28.42 0.37
C ASP A 329 -6.65 28.27 -0.42
N THR A 330 -7.06 29.29 -1.15
CA THR A 330 -8.23 29.22 -2.05
C THR A 330 -7.76 28.89 -3.47
N ILE A 331 -8.14 27.71 -3.97
CA ILE A 331 -7.83 27.25 -5.33
C ILE A 331 -9.12 26.70 -5.93
N ASP A 332 -9.58 27.32 -7.01
CA ASP A 332 -10.69 26.81 -7.81
C ASP A 332 -10.16 25.85 -8.87
N VAL A 333 -10.94 24.81 -9.19
CA VAL A 333 -10.54 23.77 -10.14
C VAL A 333 -11.50 23.74 -11.31
N MET A 334 -10.96 23.65 -12.52
CA MET A 334 -11.70 23.42 -13.75
C MET A 334 -11.09 22.25 -14.51
N LEU A 335 -11.94 21.36 -15.01
CA LEU A 335 -11.54 20.32 -15.95
C LEU A 335 -11.84 20.76 -17.37
N ILE A 336 -10.90 20.57 -18.29
CA ILE A 336 -11.14 20.70 -19.73
C ILE A 336 -10.97 19.31 -20.34
N ASN A 337 -12.02 18.79 -20.96
CA ASN A 337 -11.97 17.49 -21.60
C ASN A 337 -11.19 17.55 -22.94
N PRO A 338 -10.84 16.41 -23.55
CA PRO A 338 -10.14 16.35 -24.84
C PRO A 338 -10.87 17.02 -26.02
N ARG A 339 -12.16 17.35 -25.87
CA ARG A 339 -12.98 18.04 -26.87
C ARG A 339 -13.06 19.56 -26.64
N GLY A 340 -12.44 20.08 -25.58
CA GLY A 340 -12.43 21.49 -25.22
C GLY A 340 -13.61 21.95 -24.37
N GLU A 341 -14.45 21.04 -23.89
CA GLU A 341 -15.53 21.35 -22.94
C GLU A 341 -14.95 21.68 -21.56
N GLN A 342 -15.39 22.80 -20.98
CA GLN A 342 -14.94 23.28 -19.68
C GLN A 342 -15.97 22.94 -18.60
N ILE A 343 -15.50 22.31 -17.52
CA ILE A 343 -16.32 21.83 -16.41
C ILE A 343 -15.75 22.44 -15.13
N GLY A 344 -16.41 23.49 -14.62
CA GLY A 344 -16.05 24.10 -13.34
C GLY A 344 -16.41 23.18 -12.19
N ILE A 345 -15.42 22.80 -11.37
CA ILE A 345 -15.63 21.93 -10.22
C ILE A 345 -16.10 22.78 -9.05
N ILE A 346 -17.33 22.55 -8.61
CA ILE A 346 -17.92 23.24 -7.47
C ILE A 346 -17.34 22.63 -6.19
N THR A 347 -16.74 23.48 -5.37
CA THR A 347 -16.02 23.14 -4.15
C THR A 347 -16.83 23.46 -2.89
N GLU A 348 -18.13 23.19 -2.88
CA GLU A 348 -19.05 23.58 -1.79
C GLU A 348 -19.30 22.49 -0.74
N GLY A 349 -18.32 21.64 -0.42
CA GLY A 349 -18.48 20.63 0.64
C GLY A 349 -19.69 19.71 0.42
N ARG A 350 -19.95 19.34 -0.84
CA ARG A 350 -20.98 18.38 -1.25
C ARG A 350 -20.47 17.55 -2.41
N ILE A 351 -21.06 16.38 -2.58
CA ILE A 351 -20.80 15.51 -3.72
C ILE A 351 -21.50 16.12 -4.94
N ASN A 352 -20.75 16.34 -6.01
CA ASN A 352 -21.29 16.83 -7.28
C ASN A 352 -21.08 15.78 -8.36
N ARG A 353 -22.01 15.72 -9.31
CA ARG A 353 -21.92 14.86 -10.49
C ARG A 353 -22.02 15.72 -11.74
N TYR A 354 -21.09 15.51 -12.66
CA TYR A 354 -21.07 16.13 -13.97
C TYR A 354 -21.03 15.05 -15.04
N GLU A 355 -21.49 15.39 -16.23
CA GLU A 355 -21.42 14.49 -17.36
C GLU A 355 -20.78 15.20 -18.54
N THR A 356 -19.88 14.51 -19.22
CA THR A 356 -19.28 14.99 -20.46
C THR A 356 -19.07 13.82 -21.42
N TYR A 357 -19.70 13.90 -22.60
CA TYR A 357 -19.63 12.85 -23.60
C TYR A 357 -19.90 11.44 -23.01
N ASN A 358 -18.90 10.55 -23.00
CA ASN A 358 -18.96 9.19 -22.45
C ASN A 358 -18.36 9.06 -21.03
N THR A 359 -18.14 10.17 -20.32
CA THR A 359 -17.55 10.21 -18.98
C THR A 359 -18.51 10.88 -17.99
N GLU A 360 -18.73 10.24 -16.85
CA GLU A 360 -19.33 10.82 -15.65
C GLU A 360 -18.19 11.25 -14.70
N ILE A 361 -18.40 12.35 -13.99
CA ILE A 361 -17.41 12.94 -13.10
C ILE A 361 -18.05 13.13 -11.73
N ILE A 362 -17.54 12.43 -10.73
CA ILE A 362 -17.93 12.64 -9.33
C ILE A 362 -16.88 13.48 -8.66
N THR A 363 -17.27 14.55 -7.94
CA THR A 363 -16.32 15.37 -7.18
C THR A 363 -16.75 15.62 -5.76
N LEU A 364 -15.77 15.82 -4.89
CA LEU A 364 -15.97 16.24 -3.51
C LEU A 364 -14.78 17.08 -3.05
N LEU A 365 -15.01 18.31 -2.59
CA LEU A 365 -14.05 19.01 -1.73
C LEU A 365 -14.27 18.55 -0.28
N GLY A 366 -13.25 17.94 0.29
CA GLY A 366 -13.21 17.61 1.71
C GLY A 366 -12.82 18.78 2.59
N GLU A 367 -13.42 18.82 3.77
CA GLU A 367 -12.95 19.68 4.85
C GLU A 367 -11.71 19.07 5.53
N PRO A 368 -10.91 19.87 6.26
CA PRO A 368 -9.81 19.33 7.06
C PRO A 368 -10.32 18.28 8.05
N SER A 369 -9.59 17.18 8.18
CA SER A 369 -9.91 16.14 9.17
C SER A 369 -9.13 16.39 10.47
N PRO A 370 -9.52 15.75 11.60
CA PRO A 370 -8.74 15.83 12.83
C PRO A 370 -7.28 15.37 12.68
N TYR A 371 -7.01 14.58 11.64
CA TYR A 371 -5.70 13.99 11.35
C TYR A 371 -4.96 14.76 10.24
N ASN A 372 -5.64 15.55 9.43
CA ASN A 372 -5.04 16.20 8.27
C ASN A 372 -5.56 17.62 8.02
N ILE A 373 -4.65 18.59 8.08
CA ILE A 373 -4.93 19.98 7.74
C ILE A 373 -4.99 20.24 6.22
N TYR A 374 -4.50 19.30 5.41
CA TYR A 374 -4.67 19.40 3.96
C TYR A 374 -6.11 19.06 3.59
N GLN A 375 -6.69 19.87 2.71
CA GLN A 375 -7.95 19.56 2.05
C GLN A 375 -7.69 18.75 0.79
N GLU A 376 -8.55 17.77 0.54
CA GLU A 376 -8.59 16.99 -0.68
C GLU A 376 -9.70 17.49 -1.58
N ILE A 377 -9.39 17.75 -2.85
CA ILE A 377 -10.37 17.83 -3.92
C ILE A 377 -10.33 16.48 -4.64
N TYR A 378 -11.29 15.64 -4.31
CA TYR A 378 -11.45 14.32 -4.92
C TYR A 378 -12.22 14.46 -6.23
N ILE A 379 -11.71 13.82 -7.29
CA ILE A 379 -12.33 13.76 -8.61
C ILE A 379 -12.26 12.32 -9.09
N ASN A 380 -13.38 11.74 -9.49
CA ASN A 380 -13.42 10.41 -10.11
C ASN A 380 -14.04 10.50 -11.50
N LEU A 381 -13.31 10.03 -12.51
CA LEU A 381 -13.76 9.91 -13.89
C LEU A 381 -14.25 8.47 -14.09
N ILE A 382 -15.54 8.31 -14.40
CA ILE A 382 -16.23 7.03 -14.56
C ILE A 382 -16.76 6.91 -16.00
N PRO A 383 -16.69 5.74 -16.65
CA PRO A 383 -17.22 5.56 -17.99
C PRO A 383 -18.75 5.44 -17.96
N LYS A 384 -19.44 6.08 -18.91
CA LYS A 384 -20.87 5.80 -19.13
C LYS A 384 -21.10 4.41 -19.71
N THR A 385 -20.18 3.98 -20.58
CA THR A 385 -20.15 2.63 -21.16
C THR A 385 -18.94 1.86 -20.62
N ASP A 386 -17.87 1.75 -21.41
CA ASP A 386 -16.74 0.86 -21.12
C ASP A 386 -15.49 1.63 -20.69
N TYR A 387 -15.27 2.81 -21.27
CA TYR A 387 -14.03 3.58 -21.09
C TYR A 387 -14.32 5.08 -21.02
N ILE A 388 -13.53 5.80 -20.23
CA ILE A 388 -13.58 7.27 -20.20
C ILE A 388 -13.04 7.86 -21.51
N LEU A 389 -13.33 9.13 -21.75
CA LEU A 389 -12.89 9.83 -22.95
C LEU A 389 -11.35 9.89 -22.99
N SER A 390 -10.75 9.22 -23.97
CA SER A 390 -9.29 9.27 -24.19
C SER A 390 -8.85 10.61 -24.79
N GLY A 391 -7.57 10.93 -24.57
CA GLY A 391 -6.95 12.18 -25.03
C GLY A 391 -6.42 13.03 -23.88
N ILE A 392 -6.10 14.29 -24.17
CA ILE A 392 -5.50 15.19 -23.19
C ILE A 392 -6.60 15.91 -22.41
N TRP A 393 -6.73 15.56 -21.14
CA TRP A 393 -7.49 16.32 -20.16
C TRP A 393 -6.62 17.41 -19.55
N GLN A 394 -7.22 18.54 -19.21
CA GLN A 394 -6.54 19.64 -18.52
C GLN A 394 -7.18 19.83 -17.15
N ILE A 395 -6.37 19.78 -16.10
CA ILE A 395 -6.78 20.14 -14.74
C ILE A 395 -6.22 21.54 -14.48
N VAL A 396 -7.10 22.53 -14.50
CA VAL A 396 -6.75 23.95 -14.38
C VAL A 396 -7.01 24.39 -12.94
N LEU A 397 -5.93 24.78 -12.26
CA LEU A 397 -5.94 25.35 -10.91
C LEU A 397 -5.90 26.88 -11.04
N MET A 398 -6.89 27.55 -10.45
CA MET A 398 -6.99 29.02 -10.44
C MET A 398 -6.82 29.51 -9.00
N ALA A 399 -5.69 30.17 -8.72
CA ALA A 399 -5.38 30.62 -7.38
C ALA A 399 -6.13 31.91 -7.02
N GLY A 400 -6.96 31.82 -5.97
CA GLY A 400 -7.55 32.95 -5.27
C GLY A 400 -6.57 33.51 -4.24
N SER A 401 -6.94 33.47 -2.96
CA SER A 401 -6.05 33.87 -1.87
C SER A 401 -5.11 32.73 -1.47
N ILE A 402 -3.81 32.95 -1.62
CA ILE A 402 -2.78 31.97 -1.29
C ILE A 402 -1.88 32.46 -0.15
N ARG A 403 -1.64 31.60 0.83
CA ARG A 403 -0.67 31.76 1.92
C ARG A 403 0.52 30.82 1.80
N ALA A 404 0.27 29.54 1.53
CA ALA A 404 1.34 28.54 1.37
C ALA A 404 1.57 28.20 -0.10
N GLY A 405 0.49 27.94 -0.85
CA GLY A 405 0.53 27.76 -2.29
C GLY A 405 0.94 26.38 -2.76
N GLU A 406 1.30 25.49 -1.84
CA GLU A 406 1.60 24.11 -2.17
C GLU A 406 0.33 23.37 -2.61
N TYR A 407 0.45 22.70 -3.75
CA TYR A 407 -0.55 21.75 -4.23
C TYR A 407 0.14 20.50 -4.79
N ASN A 408 -0.54 19.37 -4.69
CA ASN A 408 -0.11 18.11 -5.26
C ASN A 408 -1.30 17.38 -5.89
N ILE A 409 -1.10 16.77 -7.05
CA ILE A 409 -2.10 16.00 -7.78
C ILE A 409 -1.56 14.60 -7.99
N TRP A 410 -2.20 13.60 -7.38
CA TRP A 410 -1.87 12.20 -7.60
C TRP A 410 -2.94 11.50 -8.42
N LEU A 411 -2.47 10.61 -9.29
CA LEU A 411 -3.26 9.55 -9.89
C LEU A 411 -3.13 8.27 -9.03
N PRO A 412 -3.90 7.22 -9.32
CA PRO A 412 -3.73 5.92 -8.69
C PRO A 412 -2.33 5.35 -9.00
N SER A 413 -1.97 4.27 -8.32
CA SER A 413 -0.71 3.55 -8.61
C SER A 413 -0.68 3.13 -10.08
N SER A 414 0.47 3.19 -10.73
CA SER A 414 0.57 2.96 -12.17
C SER A 414 0.04 1.59 -12.59
N GLN A 415 -0.01 0.61 -11.67
CA GLN A 415 -0.59 -0.71 -11.87
C GLN A 415 -2.12 -0.72 -12.04
N ALA A 416 -2.83 0.34 -11.65
CA ALA A 416 -4.25 0.55 -11.88
C ALA A 416 -4.54 1.41 -13.12
N LEU A 417 -3.51 1.88 -13.82
CA LEU A 417 -3.62 2.77 -14.97
C LEU A 417 -3.23 2.06 -16.27
N GLY A 418 -3.84 2.50 -17.37
CA GLY A 418 -3.37 2.16 -18.71
C GLY A 418 -1.98 2.75 -18.95
N TYR A 419 -1.14 2.07 -19.75
CA TYR A 419 0.26 2.46 -19.99
C TYR A 419 0.44 3.90 -20.53
N ALA A 420 -0.55 4.41 -21.27
CA ALA A 420 -0.55 5.76 -21.84
C ALA A 420 -1.23 6.81 -20.96
N THR A 421 -1.71 6.44 -19.77
CA THR A 421 -2.38 7.34 -18.83
C THR A 421 -1.36 7.94 -17.86
N ALA A 422 -0.98 9.19 -18.08
CA ALA A 422 0.08 9.87 -17.34
C ALA A 422 0.02 11.39 -17.49
N PHE A 423 0.63 12.13 -16.55
CA PHE A 423 0.88 13.55 -16.72
C PHE A 423 1.95 13.80 -17.80
N ASN A 424 1.74 14.82 -18.64
CA ASN A 424 2.70 15.19 -19.67
C ASN A 424 3.95 15.88 -19.09
N ASN A 425 3.83 16.55 -17.94
CA ASN A 425 4.92 17.27 -17.26
C ASN A 425 4.95 16.90 -15.77
N PRO A 426 5.27 15.66 -15.41
CA PRO A 426 5.17 15.17 -14.03
C PRO A 426 6.25 15.74 -13.10
N THR A 427 5.99 15.63 -11.79
CA THR A 427 6.96 15.89 -10.72
C THR A 427 7.42 14.57 -10.12
N ALA A 428 8.73 14.31 -10.09
CA ALA A 428 9.28 13.06 -9.55
C ALA A 428 9.34 13.05 -8.00
N ASP A 429 9.43 14.22 -7.36
CA ASP A 429 9.35 14.35 -5.90
C ASP A 429 7.91 14.13 -5.44
N GLY A 430 7.71 13.60 -4.23
CA GLY A 430 6.37 13.25 -3.74
C GLY A 430 5.78 11.98 -4.37
N THR A 431 6.61 11.11 -4.95
CA THR A 431 6.21 9.82 -5.54
C THR A 431 6.48 8.62 -4.62
N ILE A 432 6.98 8.87 -3.41
CA ILE A 432 7.03 7.86 -2.36
C ILE A 432 5.61 7.36 -2.07
N THR A 433 5.42 6.05 -1.91
CA THR A 433 4.09 5.48 -1.69
C THR A 433 3.74 5.42 -0.20
N ILE A 434 2.46 5.52 0.13
CA ILE A 434 1.93 5.18 1.46
C ILE A 434 1.98 3.65 1.62
N PRO A 435 2.47 3.08 2.75
CA PRO A 435 2.74 3.75 4.02
C PRO A 435 4.22 4.06 4.30
N ALA A 436 5.10 4.13 3.29
CA ALA A 436 6.51 4.50 3.52
C ALA A 436 6.70 5.95 4.00
N THR A 437 5.63 6.74 3.98
CA THR A 437 5.51 8.06 4.58
C THR A 437 5.15 8.03 6.07
N ALA A 438 4.91 6.86 6.69
CA ALA A 438 4.81 6.76 8.14
C ALA A 438 6.13 7.19 8.80
N ARG A 439 6.05 7.88 9.94
CA ARG A 439 7.20 8.54 10.54
C ARG A 439 8.19 7.54 11.15
N ASN A 440 7.68 6.50 11.83
CA ASN A 440 8.48 5.57 12.63
C ASN A 440 8.80 4.27 11.88
N CYS A 441 8.41 4.12 10.61
CA CYS A 441 8.97 3.07 9.76
C CYS A 441 10.30 3.51 9.13
N ILE A 442 11.11 2.52 8.74
CA ILE A 442 12.26 2.74 7.87
C ILE A 442 11.79 2.59 6.42
N ALA A 443 11.67 3.70 5.72
CA ALA A 443 11.39 3.76 4.30
C ALA A 443 12.67 3.51 3.50
N VAL A 444 12.59 2.57 2.56
CA VAL A 444 13.76 2.07 1.83
C VAL A 444 13.59 2.31 0.32
N GLY A 445 14.44 3.18 -0.23
CA GLY A 445 14.57 3.36 -1.66
C GLY A 445 15.49 2.32 -2.31
N ALA A 446 15.49 2.27 -3.63
CA ALA A 446 16.33 1.37 -4.42
C ALA A 446 17.46 2.12 -5.13
N TYR A 447 18.65 1.51 -5.15
CA TYR A 447 19.75 1.93 -6.02
C TYR A 447 20.30 0.74 -6.82
N ASN A 448 21.00 1.07 -7.92
CA ASN A 448 21.74 0.10 -8.70
C ASN A 448 23.15 -0.04 -8.14
N ALA A 449 23.47 -1.22 -7.60
CA ALA A 449 24.75 -1.49 -6.95
C ALA A 449 25.96 -1.49 -7.90
N TYR A 450 25.76 -1.73 -9.20
CA TYR A 450 26.84 -1.72 -10.19
C TYR A 450 27.28 -0.33 -10.56
N THR A 451 26.31 0.55 -10.79
CA THR A 451 26.56 1.93 -11.23
C THR A 451 26.67 2.87 -10.04
N ASN A 452 26.33 2.42 -8.84
CA ASN A 452 26.25 3.21 -7.62
C ASN A 452 25.36 4.46 -7.82
N SER A 453 24.22 4.29 -8.49
CA SER A 453 23.27 5.35 -8.81
C SER A 453 21.88 5.00 -8.31
N TYR A 454 21.08 6.02 -7.95
CA TYR A 454 19.68 5.81 -7.59
C TYR A 454 18.92 5.13 -8.73
N ALA A 455 17.94 4.28 -8.40
CA ALA A 455 17.08 3.66 -9.39
C ALA A 455 16.01 4.66 -9.86
N ALA A 456 15.81 4.79 -11.17
CA ALA A 456 14.90 5.79 -11.74
C ALA A 456 13.46 5.66 -11.22
N PHE A 457 12.98 4.42 -11.04
CA PHE A 457 11.65 4.11 -10.52
C PHE A 457 11.49 4.41 -9.01
N SER A 458 12.59 4.50 -8.24
CA SER A 458 12.52 4.57 -6.77
C SER A 458 11.77 5.83 -6.31
N GLY A 459 10.64 5.62 -5.63
CA GLY A 459 9.78 6.66 -5.08
C GLY A 459 10.55 7.66 -4.22
N ARG A 460 10.25 8.94 -4.38
CA ARG A 460 10.96 10.05 -3.74
C ARG A 460 10.03 10.80 -2.79
N GLY A 461 10.54 11.14 -1.60
CA GLY A 461 9.84 12.06 -0.71
C GLY A 461 9.78 13.48 -1.26
N PHE A 462 9.29 14.39 -0.44
CA PHE A 462 9.28 15.82 -0.76
C PHE A 462 10.61 16.46 -0.40
N ASP A 463 10.92 17.55 -1.08
CA ASP A 463 11.91 18.51 -0.60
C ASP A 463 11.39 19.18 0.69
N ASN A 464 12.03 18.89 1.82
CA ASN A 464 11.67 19.45 3.12
C ASN A 464 11.89 20.97 3.23
N SER A 465 12.57 21.60 2.27
CA SER A 465 12.63 23.06 2.18
C SER A 465 11.32 23.69 1.69
N ILE A 466 10.46 22.88 1.05
CA ILE A 466 9.20 23.30 0.44
C ILE A 466 8.01 22.82 1.27
N ARG A 467 8.09 21.60 1.83
CA ARG A 467 6.98 20.95 2.53
C ARG A 467 7.40 20.44 3.91
N ASN A 468 6.78 20.95 4.98
CA ASN A 468 6.96 20.40 6.32
C ASN A 468 5.91 19.30 6.55
N VAL A 469 6.28 18.04 6.27
CA VAL A 469 5.42 16.86 6.52
C VAL A 469 5.76 16.19 7.84
N ASN A 470 4.75 15.62 8.51
CA ASN A 470 4.96 14.81 9.72
C ASN A 470 5.82 13.56 9.43
N ALA A 471 5.77 13.06 8.19
CA ALA A 471 6.63 11.99 7.66
C ALA A 471 8.16 12.27 7.80
N GLY A 472 8.59 13.53 7.82
CA GLY A 472 10.01 13.89 7.72
C GLY A 472 10.62 13.67 6.33
N VAL A 473 11.95 13.68 6.23
CA VAL A 473 12.66 13.34 4.98
C VAL A 473 12.49 11.85 4.71
N LYS A 474 12.03 11.49 3.50
CA LYS A 474 11.92 10.09 3.05
C LYS A 474 12.44 9.92 1.60
N PRO A 475 12.90 8.72 1.19
CA PRO A 475 13.14 7.54 2.03
C PRO A 475 14.26 7.81 3.05
N ASP A 476 14.29 7.04 4.15
CA ASP A 476 15.32 7.22 5.18
C ASP A 476 16.69 6.77 4.67
N ILE A 477 16.70 5.65 3.92
CA ILE A 477 17.90 5.06 3.34
C ILE A 477 17.58 4.38 2.00
N THR A 478 18.61 3.96 1.28
CA THR A 478 18.48 3.15 0.05
C THR A 478 19.27 1.85 0.17
N ALA A 479 18.77 0.79 -0.46
CA ALA A 479 19.46 -0.51 -0.57
C ALA A 479 19.51 -0.99 -2.03
N PRO A 480 20.36 -1.97 -2.36
CA PRO A 480 20.37 -2.56 -3.70
C PRO A 480 18.99 -3.10 -4.05
N GLY A 481 18.41 -2.62 -5.15
CA GLY A 481 17.08 -3.05 -5.63
C GLY A 481 16.99 -3.22 -7.14
N VAL A 482 18.14 -3.28 -7.83
CA VAL A 482 18.20 -3.45 -9.28
C VAL A 482 19.01 -4.70 -9.61
N ASP A 483 18.39 -5.58 -10.39
CA ASP A 483 18.93 -6.86 -10.85
C ASP A 483 19.49 -7.71 -9.71
N ILE A 484 18.75 -7.82 -8.60
CA ILE A 484 19.13 -8.64 -7.45
C ILE A 484 19.02 -10.11 -7.83
N SER A 485 20.11 -10.86 -7.67
CA SER A 485 20.15 -12.27 -8.04
C SER A 485 19.77 -13.17 -6.88
N ILE A 486 18.76 -14.00 -7.09
CA ILE A 486 18.25 -14.98 -6.13
C ILE A 486 18.60 -16.37 -6.64
N ALA A 487 19.34 -17.13 -5.84
CA ALA A 487 19.75 -18.50 -6.15
C ALA A 487 18.92 -19.49 -5.33
N ARG A 488 17.93 -20.11 -5.95
CA ARG A 488 17.08 -21.10 -5.29
C ARG A 488 17.56 -22.51 -5.50
N GLN A 489 17.54 -23.29 -4.43
CA GLN A 489 17.85 -24.71 -4.48
C GLN A 489 16.60 -25.52 -4.17
N ARG A 490 16.15 -26.35 -5.13
CA ARG A 490 15.11 -27.35 -4.92
C ARG A 490 15.71 -28.73 -5.18
N GLY A 491 15.85 -29.53 -4.12
CA GLY A 491 16.65 -30.75 -4.21
C GLY A 491 18.10 -30.45 -4.63
N ASN A 492 18.51 -31.00 -5.78
CA ASN A 492 19.85 -30.77 -6.35
C ASN A 492 19.89 -29.68 -7.44
N ASP A 493 18.74 -29.14 -7.85
CA ASP A 493 18.68 -28.13 -8.91
C ASP A 493 18.80 -26.71 -8.34
N ILE A 494 19.70 -25.91 -8.90
CA ILE A 494 19.85 -24.49 -8.58
C ILE A 494 19.31 -23.65 -9.73
N THR A 495 18.34 -22.79 -9.45
CA THR A 495 17.77 -21.82 -10.41
C THR A 495 18.12 -20.40 -9.98
N TYR A 496 18.48 -19.57 -10.95
CA TYR A 496 18.77 -18.16 -10.72
C TYR A 496 17.64 -17.31 -11.28
N ARG A 497 17.19 -16.33 -10.48
CA ARG A 497 16.20 -15.33 -10.88
C ARG A 497 16.75 -13.95 -10.53
N ASN A 498 16.65 -13.02 -11.47
CA ASN A 498 16.98 -11.62 -11.21
C ASN A 498 15.70 -10.80 -11.04
N VAL A 499 15.71 -9.93 -10.05
CA VAL A 499 14.54 -9.16 -9.64
C VAL A 499 14.88 -7.70 -9.38
N THR A 500 13.95 -6.79 -9.70
CA THR A 500 14.13 -5.34 -9.64
C THR A 500 12.90 -4.67 -9.03
N GLY A 501 13.12 -3.68 -8.16
CA GLY A 501 12.07 -2.95 -7.46
C GLY A 501 12.47 -2.60 -6.01
N THR A 502 11.80 -1.60 -5.44
CA THR A 502 11.98 -1.27 -4.01
C THR A 502 11.53 -2.41 -3.09
N SER A 503 10.62 -3.28 -3.57
CA SER A 503 10.28 -4.56 -2.94
C SER A 503 11.48 -5.45 -2.63
N TYR A 504 12.56 -5.35 -3.39
CA TYR A 504 13.77 -6.18 -3.22
C TYR A 504 14.90 -5.43 -2.50
N ALA A 505 14.79 -4.10 -2.39
CA ALA A 505 15.66 -3.28 -1.56
C ALA A 505 15.27 -3.34 -0.08
N VAL A 506 13.97 -3.24 0.23
CA VAL A 506 13.46 -3.30 1.61
C VAL A 506 13.86 -4.56 2.39
N PRO A 507 13.84 -5.80 1.85
CA PRO A 507 14.26 -6.98 2.61
C PRO A 507 15.74 -6.99 2.98
N VAL A 508 16.61 -6.27 2.24
CA VAL A 508 18.02 -6.10 2.62
C VAL A 508 18.10 -5.35 3.95
N VAL A 509 17.33 -4.27 4.09
CA VAL A 509 17.27 -3.47 5.31
C VAL A 509 16.55 -4.22 6.43
N THR A 510 15.46 -4.91 6.13
CA THR A 510 14.76 -5.76 7.11
C THR A 510 15.69 -6.81 7.70
N GLY A 511 16.46 -7.51 6.87
CA GLY A 511 17.43 -8.49 7.33
C GLY A 511 18.62 -7.85 8.08
N ALA A 512 19.02 -6.62 7.75
CA ALA A 512 20.05 -5.91 8.52
C ALA A 512 19.55 -5.41 9.88
N ALA A 513 18.25 -5.18 10.02
CA ALA A 513 17.60 -4.79 11.28
C ALA A 513 17.38 -5.98 12.23
N ALA A 514 17.36 -7.20 11.69
CA ALA A 514 17.26 -8.46 12.44
C ALA A 514 18.65 -8.96 12.85
#